data_AF-A0A2M8FF92-F1
#
_entry.id   AF-A0A2M8FF92-F1
#
_cell.length_a   1.000
_cell.length_b   1.000
_cell.length_c   1.000
_cell.angle_alpha   90.00
_cell.angle_beta   90.00
_cell.angle_gamma   90.00
#
_symmetry.space_group_name_H-M   'P 1'
#
loop_
_entity.id
_entity.type
_entity.pdbx_description
1 polymer ?
#
loop_
_entity_poly.entity_id
_entity_poly.type
_entity_poly.pdbx_seq_one_letter_code
_entity_poly.pdbx_strand_id
1 'polypeptide(L)'
;MRNRGFTLIELLVVISIIGLLASTVMASLNNAKNEARDTSRKMAVDTIVKALYLYNDKKGNWMEGGSGCGWRGGGSGWFNYVSGTDYPKSMAQCLVDAGTVPDLIIDPSGSLTSSPTSLGSTYMKYTCSQNSATVTYVYAKLQGQPQTANATDGTCCPTCDTSYGMNYYKKIY
;
A
#
# COMPACT_ATOMS: atom_id res chain seq x y z
N MET A 1 42.72 -47.28 -17.95
CA MET A 1 42.14 -45.93 -18.08
C MET A 1 42.34 -45.23 -16.74
N ARG A 2 43.01 -44.07 -16.71
CA ARG A 2 43.41 -43.40 -15.46
C ARG A 2 42.33 -42.38 -15.06
N ASN A 3 41.51 -42.73 -14.07
CA ASN A 3 40.51 -41.81 -13.50
C ASN A 3 41.23 -40.61 -12.88
N ARG A 4 40.96 -39.41 -13.40
CA ARG A 4 41.34 -38.15 -12.77
C ARG A 4 40.23 -37.82 -11.77
N GLY A 5 40.53 -37.91 -10.47
CA GLY A 5 39.64 -37.44 -9.41
C GLY A 5 39.75 -35.93 -9.24
N PHE A 6 38.64 -35.28 -8.86
CA PHE A 6 38.64 -33.87 -8.45
C PHE A 6 39.44 -33.70 -7.15
N THR A 7 40.20 -32.60 -7.07
CA THR A 7 40.89 -32.21 -5.84
C THR A 7 39.92 -31.52 -4.88
N LEU A 8 40.19 -31.65 -3.58
CA LEU A 8 39.42 -30.94 -2.54
C LEU A 8 39.48 -29.42 -2.72
N ILE A 9 40.59 -28.90 -3.23
CA ILE A 9 40.78 -27.46 -3.49
C ILE A 9 39.88 -27.00 -4.64
N GLU A 10 39.76 -27.78 -5.72
CA GLU A 10 38.86 -27.46 -6.82
C GLU A 10 37.40 -27.40 -6.37
N LEU A 11 36.96 -28.36 -5.54
CA LEU A 11 35.60 -28.34 -5.00
C LEU A 11 35.37 -27.12 -4.08
N LEU A 12 36.37 -26.80 -3.25
CA LEU A 12 36.31 -25.69 -2.30
C LEU A 12 36.20 -24.33 -3.02
N VAL A 13 37.01 -24.10 -4.06
CA VAL A 13 36.97 -22.84 -4.83
C VAL A 13 35.61 -22.66 -5.52
N VAL A 14 35.02 -23.73 -6.05
CA VAL A 14 33.72 -23.66 -6.73
C VAL A 14 32.60 -23.25 -5.77
N ILE A 15 32.51 -23.86 -4.59
CA ILE A 15 31.48 -23.48 -3.60
C ILE A 15 31.70 -22.04 -3.10
N SER A 16 32.95 -21.59 -2.99
CA SER A 16 33.27 -20.21 -2.61
C SER A 16 32.81 -19.20 -3.67
N ILE A 17 33.03 -19.49 -4.95
CA ILE A 17 32.58 -18.62 -6.05
C ILE A 17 31.04 -18.61 -6.15
N ILE A 18 30.40 -19.79 -6.05
CA ILE A 18 28.94 -19.88 -6.05
C ILE A 18 28.35 -19.09 -4.88
N GLY A 19 28.92 -19.19 -3.67
CA GLY A 19 28.46 -18.43 -2.50
C GLY A 19 28.58 -16.92 -2.71
N LEU A 20 29.69 -16.45 -3.28
CA LEU A 20 29.89 -15.03 -3.59
C LEU A 20 28.87 -14.53 -4.62
N LEU A 21 28.69 -15.23 -5.74
CA LEU A 21 27.73 -14.86 -6.78
C LEU A 21 26.28 -14.94 -6.29
N ALA A 22 25.94 -15.95 -5.49
CA ALA A 22 24.60 -16.09 -4.93
C ALA A 22 24.23 -14.90 -4.03
N SER A 23 25.17 -14.40 -3.21
CA SER A 23 24.89 -13.27 -2.31
C SER A 23 24.55 -11.96 -3.04
N THR A 24 25.25 -11.66 -4.15
CA THR A 24 25.00 -10.44 -4.93
C THR A 24 23.67 -10.52 -5.69
N VAL A 25 23.35 -11.69 -6.26
CA VAL A 25 22.08 -11.95 -6.95
C VAL A 25 20.88 -11.89 -6.00
N MET A 26 21.01 -12.39 -4.77
CA MET A 26 19.93 -12.32 -3.77
C MET A 26 19.60 -10.87 -3.38
N ALA A 27 20.63 -10.02 -3.22
CA ALA A 27 20.43 -8.60 -2.90
C ALA A 27 19.70 -7.87 -4.03
N SER A 28 20.08 -8.09 -5.28
CA SER A 28 19.41 -7.45 -6.44
C SER A 28 17.97 -7.93 -6.63
N LEU A 29 17.69 -9.22 -6.42
CA LEU A 29 16.34 -9.77 -6.50
C LEU A 29 15.41 -9.19 -5.42
N ASN A 30 15.91 -8.98 -4.20
CA ASN A 30 15.10 -8.39 -3.13
C ASN A 30 14.70 -6.94 -3.45
N ASN A 31 15.62 -6.15 -4.00
CA ASN A 31 15.32 -4.79 -4.44
C ASN A 31 14.27 -4.77 -5.56
N ALA A 32 14.46 -5.61 -6.60
CA ALA A 32 13.50 -5.72 -7.71
C ALA A 32 12.09 -6.12 -7.25
N LYS A 33 11.98 -7.03 -6.28
CA LYS A 33 10.68 -7.41 -5.68
C LYS A 33 10.03 -6.24 -4.94
N ASN A 34 10.80 -5.42 -4.22
CA ASN A 34 10.27 -4.26 -3.52
C ASN A 34 9.73 -3.21 -4.51
N GLU A 35 10.49 -2.94 -5.57
CA GLU A 35 10.09 -2.00 -6.64
C GLU A 35 8.84 -2.45 -7.39
N ALA A 36 8.71 -3.75 -7.68
CA ALA A 36 7.53 -4.33 -8.32
C ALA A 36 6.27 -4.16 -7.44
N ARG A 37 6.39 -4.40 -6.13
CA ARG A 37 5.29 -4.18 -5.18
C ARG A 37 4.91 -2.71 -5.08
N ASP A 38 5.88 -1.80 -5.08
CA ASP A 38 5.60 -0.37 -5.02
C ASP A 38 4.93 0.17 -6.29
N THR A 39 5.35 -0.31 -7.45
CA THR A 39 4.66 -0.03 -8.72
C THR A 39 3.21 -0.50 -8.65
N SER A 40 2.98 -1.71 -8.13
CA SER A 40 1.63 -2.25 -7.94
C SER A 40 0.79 -1.44 -6.95
N ARG A 41 1.37 -0.94 -5.86
CA ARG A 41 0.69 -0.03 -4.91
C ARG A 41 0.31 1.30 -5.52
N LYS A 42 1.19 1.90 -6.34
CA LYS A 42 0.87 3.14 -7.07
C LYS A 42 -0.30 2.92 -8.03
N MET A 43 -0.30 1.81 -8.77
CA MET A 43 -1.44 1.44 -9.64
C MET A 43 -2.73 1.22 -8.84
N ALA A 44 -2.64 0.61 -7.66
CA ALA A 44 -3.78 0.44 -6.78
C ALA A 44 -4.33 1.78 -6.28
N VAL A 45 -3.46 2.71 -5.84
CA VAL A 45 -3.88 4.08 -5.47
C VAL A 45 -4.57 4.78 -6.65
N ASP A 46 -4.05 4.64 -7.87
CA ASP A 46 -4.68 5.21 -9.05
C ASP A 46 -6.06 4.62 -9.34
N THR A 47 -6.21 3.33 -9.08
CA THR A 47 -7.49 2.64 -9.20
C THR A 47 -8.47 3.13 -8.12
N ILE A 48 -8.02 3.30 -6.88
CA ILE A 48 -8.83 3.88 -5.79
C ILE A 48 -9.28 5.29 -6.17
N VAL A 49 -8.37 6.13 -6.66
CA VAL A 49 -8.68 7.51 -7.07
C VAL A 49 -9.76 7.51 -8.15
N LYS A 50 -9.60 6.72 -9.22
CA LYS A 50 -10.60 6.58 -10.30
C LYS A 50 -11.94 6.08 -9.76
N ALA A 51 -11.91 5.09 -8.87
CA ALA A 51 -13.12 4.54 -8.26
C ALA A 51 -13.85 5.58 -7.40
N LEU A 52 -13.13 6.47 -6.72
CA LEU A 52 -13.70 7.58 -5.97
C LEU A 52 -14.31 8.64 -6.89
N TYR A 53 -13.71 8.94 -8.05
CA TYR A 53 -14.35 9.78 -9.07
C TYR A 53 -15.67 9.19 -9.57
N LEU A 54 -15.69 7.89 -9.88
CA LEU A 54 -16.92 7.19 -10.26
C LEU A 54 -17.94 7.12 -9.11
N TYR A 55 -17.46 7.01 -7.87
CA TYR A 55 -18.33 7.03 -6.69
C TYR A 55 -18.98 8.41 -6.53
N ASN A 56 -18.20 9.48 -6.70
CA ASN A 56 -18.71 10.85 -6.67
C ASN A 56 -19.72 11.11 -7.78
N ASP A 57 -19.47 10.63 -9.00
CA ASP A 57 -20.44 10.71 -10.10
C ASP A 57 -21.78 10.02 -9.75
N LYS A 58 -21.72 8.87 -9.06
CA LYS A 58 -22.91 8.09 -8.68
C LYS A 58 -23.63 8.58 -7.42
N LYS A 59 -22.90 9.13 -6.44
CA LYS A 59 -23.39 9.43 -5.08
C LYS A 59 -23.31 10.91 -4.70
N GLY A 60 -22.69 11.74 -5.53
CA GLY A 60 -22.52 13.17 -5.33
C GLY A 60 -21.57 13.56 -4.19
N ASN A 61 -20.73 12.64 -3.70
CA ASN A 61 -19.71 12.93 -2.69
C ASN A 61 -18.49 11.99 -2.80
N TRP A 62 -17.38 12.34 -2.13
CA TRP A 62 -16.13 11.57 -2.13
C TRP A 62 -16.07 10.41 -1.13
N MET A 63 -17.20 9.73 -0.89
CA MET A 63 -17.36 8.76 0.20
C MET A 63 -17.04 9.41 1.55
N GLU A 64 -17.84 10.41 1.90
CA GLU A 64 -17.64 11.25 3.09
C GLU A 64 -18.49 10.77 4.28
N GLY A 65 -18.69 11.65 5.27
CA GLY A 65 -19.48 11.37 6.47
C GLY A 65 -20.88 10.84 6.12
N GLY A 66 -21.26 9.73 6.76
CA GLY A 66 -22.56 9.08 6.50
C GLY A 66 -22.54 8.03 5.40
N SER A 67 -21.38 7.75 4.78
CA SER A 67 -21.22 6.64 3.83
C SER A 67 -21.44 5.25 4.46
N GLY A 68 -21.29 5.12 5.77
CA GLY A 68 -21.34 3.82 6.46
C GLY A 68 -20.07 2.99 6.30
N CYS A 69 -19.02 3.59 5.74
CA CYS A 69 -17.75 2.95 5.38
C CYS A 69 -16.59 3.58 6.17
N GLY A 70 -15.51 2.84 6.39
CA GLY A 70 -14.34 3.33 7.11
C GLY A 70 -14.60 3.59 8.60
N TRP A 71 -13.75 4.41 9.22
CA TRP A 71 -13.80 4.73 10.65
C TRP A 71 -15.15 5.34 11.03
N ARG A 72 -15.89 4.64 11.88
CA ARG A 72 -17.22 4.98 12.40
C ARG A 72 -18.23 5.33 11.31
N GLY A 73 -18.04 4.77 10.10
CA GLY A 73 -18.88 5.06 8.94
C GLY A 73 -18.67 6.45 8.32
N GLY A 74 -17.58 7.13 8.69
CA GLY A 74 -17.25 8.50 8.25
C GLY A 74 -16.52 8.61 6.92
N GLY A 75 -16.26 7.48 6.24
CA GLY A 75 -15.55 7.45 4.96
C GLY A 75 -14.10 7.88 5.06
N SER A 76 -13.42 7.64 6.17
CA SER A 76 -12.00 7.94 6.38
C SER A 76 -11.29 6.85 7.18
N GLY A 77 -9.96 6.84 7.18
CA GLY A 77 -9.13 5.87 7.89
C GLY A 77 -8.58 4.77 6.99
N TRP A 78 -8.45 3.56 7.54
CA TRP A 78 -7.92 2.39 6.85
C TRP A 78 -8.88 1.91 5.75
N PHE A 79 -8.35 1.67 4.56
CA PHE A 79 -9.17 1.44 3.36
C PHE A 79 -9.88 0.08 3.34
N ASN A 80 -9.16 -0.98 3.72
CA ASN A 80 -9.65 -2.36 3.70
C ASN A 80 -9.98 -2.94 5.08
N TYR A 81 -9.81 -2.15 6.14
CA TYR A 81 -9.97 -2.64 7.50
C TYR A 81 -11.45 -2.73 7.92
N VAL A 82 -11.77 -3.77 8.68
CA VAL A 82 -13.10 -4.02 9.26
C VAL A 82 -12.90 -4.43 10.72
N SER A 83 -13.65 -3.82 11.62
CA SER A 83 -13.62 -4.07 13.06
C SER A 83 -14.95 -3.65 13.65
N GLY A 84 -15.70 -4.62 14.19
CA GLY A 84 -17.14 -4.53 14.52
C GLY A 84 -17.72 -3.13 14.75
N THR A 85 -17.31 -2.44 15.81
CA THR A 85 -17.91 -1.14 16.20
C THR A 85 -17.30 0.06 15.48
N ASP A 86 -16.00 0.04 15.24
CA ASP A 86 -15.25 1.20 14.77
C ASP A 86 -15.06 1.24 13.25
N TYR A 87 -15.19 0.11 12.58
CA TYR A 87 -15.12 -0.03 11.11
C TYR A 87 -16.25 -0.98 10.67
N PRO A 88 -17.49 -0.48 10.58
CA PRO A 88 -18.66 -1.31 10.25
C PRO A 88 -18.57 -1.94 8.86
N LYS A 89 -17.95 -1.24 7.90
CA LYS A 89 -17.66 -1.73 6.54
C LYS A 89 -16.39 -1.09 5.98
N SER A 90 -15.61 -1.82 5.20
CA SER A 90 -14.42 -1.26 4.55
C SER A 90 -14.78 -0.33 3.40
N MET A 91 -13.91 0.64 3.12
CA MET A 91 -14.12 1.57 2.00
C MET A 91 -14.03 0.85 0.65
N ALA A 92 -13.15 -0.15 0.51
CA ALA A 92 -13.12 -0.97 -0.70
C ALA A 92 -14.42 -1.73 -0.95
N GLN A 93 -15.03 -2.31 0.09
CA GLN A 93 -16.34 -2.98 -0.07
C GLN A 93 -17.41 -1.99 -0.52
N CYS A 94 -17.39 -0.76 0.00
CA CYS A 94 -18.34 0.26 -0.43
C CYS A 94 -18.17 0.69 -1.89
N LEU A 95 -16.94 0.67 -2.43
CA LEU A 95 -16.70 0.90 -3.85
C LEU A 95 -17.23 -0.26 -4.70
N VAL A 96 -17.05 -1.50 -4.26
CA VAL A 96 -17.62 -2.69 -4.91
C VAL A 96 -19.16 -2.63 -4.89
N ASP A 97 -19.76 -2.33 -3.74
CA ASP A 97 -21.21 -2.22 -3.58
C ASP A 97 -21.82 -1.07 -4.41
N ALA A 98 -21.06 0.02 -4.59
CA ALA A 98 -21.42 1.11 -5.50
C ALA A 98 -21.19 0.76 -6.98
N GLY A 99 -20.59 -0.40 -7.27
CA GLY A 99 -20.23 -0.85 -8.61
C GLY A 99 -19.23 0.09 -9.29
N THR A 100 -18.30 0.69 -8.54
CA THR A 100 -17.24 1.55 -9.09
C THR A 100 -15.96 0.77 -9.37
N VAL A 101 -15.81 -0.39 -8.74
CA VAL A 101 -14.77 -1.39 -9.01
C VAL A 101 -15.36 -2.79 -9.00
N PRO A 102 -14.82 -3.72 -9.79
CA PRO A 102 -15.32 -5.09 -9.84
C PRO A 102 -14.93 -5.90 -8.60
N ASP A 103 -13.76 -5.64 -8.03
CA ASP A 103 -13.16 -6.41 -6.93
C ASP A 103 -12.48 -5.50 -5.91
N LEU A 104 -12.18 -6.08 -4.74
CA LEU A 104 -11.44 -5.41 -3.69
C LEU A 104 -10.01 -5.07 -4.14
N ILE A 105 -9.57 -3.85 -3.83
CA ILE A 105 -8.22 -3.39 -4.11
C ILE A 105 -7.32 -3.78 -2.94
N ILE A 106 -6.46 -4.78 -3.15
CA ILE A 106 -5.64 -5.41 -2.09
C ILE A 106 -4.16 -5.03 -2.26
N ASP A 107 -3.41 -4.93 -1.17
CA ASP A 107 -1.96 -4.74 -1.23
C ASP A 107 -1.27 -5.98 -1.86
N PRO A 108 -0.22 -5.82 -2.68
CA PRO A 108 0.54 -6.94 -3.24
C PRO A 108 1.16 -7.89 -2.21
N SER A 109 1.27 -7.48 -0.94
CA SER A 109 1.65 -8.38 0.17
C SER A 109 0.57 -9.39 0.54
N GLY A 110 -0.65 -9.28 0.00
CA GLY A 110 -1.79 -10.15 0.29
C GLY A 110 -2.51 -9.80 1.59
N SER A 111 -2.12 -8.73 2.28
CA SER A 111 -2.79 -8.31 3.53
C SER A 111 -4.08 -7.56 3.24
N LEU A 112 -5.21 -8.17 3.62
CA LEU A 112 -6.55 -7.57 3.53
C LEU A 112 -6.81 -6.57 4.66
N THR A 113 -6.14 -6.71 5.79
CA THR A 113 -6.50 -6.03 7.04
C THR A 113 -5.25 -5.57 7.77
N SER A 114 -4.71 -4.44 7.34
CA SER A 114 -3.75 -3.73 8.16
C SER A 114 -4.49 -3.06 9.32
N SER A 115 -4.47 -3.72 10.48
CA SER A 115 -4.68 -3.04 11.75
C SER A 115 -3.63 -1.92 11.89
N PRO A 116 -3.90 -0.82 12.61
CA PRO A 116 -2.89 0.16 13.00
C PRO A 116 -1.66 -0.46 13.70
N THR A 117 -1.79 -1.69 14.21
CA THR A 117 -0.71 -2.43 14.89
C THR A 117 0.06 -3.38 13.99
N SER A 118 -0.41 -3.67 12.78
CA SER A 118 0.30 -4.54 11.84
C SER A 118 1.06 -3.69 10.83
N LEU A 119 2.39 -3.82 10.80
CA LEU A 119 3.33 -3.11 9.92
C LEU A 119 3.12 -3.39 8.40
N GLY A 120 2.02 -4.04 8.01
CA GLY A 120 1.68 -4.34 6.63
C GLY A 120 1.35 -3.06 5.86
N SER A 121 2.04 -2.87 4.73
CA SER A 121 1.72 -1.83 3.76
C SER A 121 0.25 -1.92 3.35
N THR A 122 -0.44 -0.79 3.43
CA THR A 122 -1.87 -0.69 3.16
C THR A 122 -2.22 0.71 2.69
N TYR A 123 -3.47 0.88 2.32
CA TYR A 123 -4.01 2.15 1.86
C TYR A 123 -4.82 2.81 2.98
N MET A 124 -4.75 4.14 3.05
CA MET A 124 -5.65 4.96 3.86
C MET A 124 -6.34 5.99 2.98
N LYS A 125 -7.50 6.47 3.42
CA LYS A 125 -8.18 7.60 2.79
C LYS A 125 -8.64 8.56 3.86
N TYR A 126 -8.43 9.86 3.65
CA TYR A 126 -8.96 10.90 4.52
C TYR A 126 -9.56 12.02 3.69
N THR A 127 -10.64 12.59 4.20
CA THR A 127 -11.25 13.80 3.65
C THR A 127 -11.23 14.89 4.72
N CYS A 128 -10.89 16.10 4.33
CA CYS A 128 -10.89 17.27 5.20
C CYS A 128 -11.23 18.52 4.40
N SER A 129 -11.51 19.62 5.10
CA SER A 129 -11.67 20.93 4.47
C SER A 129 -10.32 21.64 4.43
N GLN A 130 -9.88 22.04 3.25
CA GLN A 130 -8.71 22.88 3.04
C GLN A 130 -9.10 24.06 2.16
N ASN A 131 -8.82 25.29 2.60
CA ASN A 131 -9.16 26.52 1.86
C ASN A 131 -10.64 26.58 1.44
N SER A 132 -11.54 26.18 2.34
CA SER A 132 -12.99 26.12 2.10
C SER A 132 -13.44 25.13 1.01
N ALA A 133 -12.54 24.25 0.53
CA ALA A 133 -12.87 23.17 -0.38
C ALA A 133 -12.72 21.81 0.34
N THR A 134 -13.65 20.90 0.09
CA THR A 134 -13.50 19.52 0.52
C THR A 134 -12.44 18.84 -0.34
N VAL A 135 -11.41 18.31 0.30
CA VAL A 135 -10.30 17.64 -0.38
C VAL A 135 -10.13 16.25 0.17
N THR A 136 -9.87 15.30 -0.72
CA THR A 136 -9.69 13.89 -0.36
C THR A 136 -8.28 13.45 -0.71
N TYR A 137 -7.63 12.73 0.21
CA TYR A 137 -6.31 12.16 0.03
C TYR A 137 -6.37 10.65 0.17
N VAL A 138 -5.72 9.94 -0.74
CA VAL A 138 -5.48 8.50 -0.67
C VAL A 138 -3.99 8.29 -0.44
N TYR A 139 -3.65 7.52 0.60
CA TYR A 139 -2.28 7.30 1.07
C TYR A 139 -1.86 5.85 0.84
N ALA A 140 -0.57 5.65 0.66
CA ALA A 140 0.06 4.34 0.63
C ALA A 140 1.45 4.37 1.29
N LYS A 141 1.86 3.21 1.81
CA LYS A 141 3.22 2.95 2.28
C LYS A 141 4.04 2.19 1.25
N LEU A 142 4.94 2.90 0.59
CA LEU A 142 5.92 2.36 -0.35
C LEU A 142 7.19 1.92 0.39
N GLN A 143 7.74 0.77 0.01
CA GLN A 143 8.89 0.14 0.67
C GLN A 143 10.23 0.66 0.14
N GLY A 144 10.30 1.01 -1.14
CA GLY A 144 11.48 1.53 -1.82
C GLY A 144 11.61 3.05 -1.76
N GLN A 145 10.63 3.77 -1.20
CA GLN A 145 10.72 5.21 -0.98
C GLN A 145 11.15 5.50 0.47
N PRO A 146 12.10 6.43 0.70
CA PRO A 146 12.49 6.82 2.04
C PRO A 146 11.29 7.29 2.86
N GLN A 147 11.23 6.85 4.11
CA GLN A 147 10.25 7.32 5.08
C GLN A 147 10.80 8.61 5.69
N THR A 148 10.09 9.72 5.54
CA THR A 148 10.43 11.00 6.16
C THR A 148 9.34 11.41 7.13
N ALA A 149 9.66 12.21 8.14
CA ALA A 149 8.70 12.66 9.14
C ALA A 149 7.77 13.80 8.68
N ASN A 150 7.89 14.17 7.40
CA ASN A 150 7.18 15.30 6.79
C ASN A 150 6.51 14.91 5.47
N ALA A 151 6.44 13.61 5.17
CA ALA A 151 5.93 13.12 3.89
C ALA A 151 4.42 13.39 3.74
N THR A 152 3.70 13.53 4.85
CA THR A 152 2.25 13.80 4.83
C THR A 152 1.87 15.19 5.34
N ASP A 153 2.86 16.06 5.58
CA ASP A 153 2.63 17.44 6.00
C ASP A 153 1.74 18.19 4.99
N GLY A 154 0.76 18.93 5.51
CA GLY A 154 -0.19 19.69 4.68
C GLY A 154 -1.28 18.85 4.01
N THR A 155 -1.38 17.56 4.31
CA THR A 155 -2.51 16.71 3.89
C THR A 155 -3.58 16.61 4.97
N CYS A 156 -4.66 15.86 4.72
CA CYS A 156 -5.71 15.62 5.72
C CYS A 156 -5.27 14.71 6.89
N CYS A 157 -4.08 14.12 6.82
CA CYS A 157 -3.48 13.36 7.90
C CYS A 157 -1.99 13.71 8.01
N PRO A 158 -1.64 14.81 8.68
CA PRO A 158 -0.25 15.27 8.78
C PRO A 158 0.68 14.26 9.44
N THR A 159 0.17 13.49 10.42
CA THR A 159 0.96 12.52 11.20
C THR A 159 0.95 11.10 10.63
N CYS A 160 0.39 10.88 9.44
CA CYS A 160 0.28 9.53 8.87
C CYS A 160 1.65 8.95 8.49
N ASP A 161 2.64 9.80 8.20
CA ASP A 161 4.03 9.42 8.00
C ASP A 161 4.70 8.89 9.27
N THR A 162 4.59 9.61 10.38
CA THR A 162 5.20 9.28 11.67
C THR A 162 4.45 8.17 12.40
N SER A 163 3.12 8.13 12.27
CA SER A 163 2.27 7.14 12.93
C SER A 163 2.24 5.82 12.20
N TYR A 164 2.26 5.84 10.85
CA TYR A 164 1.98 4.66 10.03
C TYR A 164 3.02 4.41 8.92
N GLY A 165 3.96 5.32 8.70
CA GLY A 165 4.93 5.22 7.62
C GLY A 165 4.32 5.48 6.23
N MET A 166 3.30 6.34 6.15
CA MET A 166 2.78 6.78 4.86
C MET A 166 3.77 7.73 4.20
N ASN A 167 4.20 7.42 2.98
CA ASN A 167 5.18 8.21 2.25
C ASN A 167 4.76 8.47 0.79
N TYR A 168 3.55 8.09 0.42
CA TYR A 168 2.97 8.36 -0.88
C TYR A 168 1.50 8.72 -0.73
N TYR A 169 1.04 9.73 -1.46
CA TYR A 169 -0.36 10.09 -1.51
C TYR A 169 -0.78 10.63 -2.87
N LYS A 170 -2.08 10.56 -3.16
CA LYS A 170 -2.73 11.31 -4.24
C LYS A 170 -3.88 12.15 -3.68
N LYS A 171 -3.94 13.40 -4.15
CA LYS A 171 -5.00 14.35 -3.82
C LYS A 171 -6.11 14.30 -4.89
N ILE A 172 -7.35 14.42 -4.43
CA ILE A 172 -8.58 14.49 -5.19
C ILE A 172 -9.31 15.78 -4.78
N TYR A 173 -9.87 16.49 -5.77
CA TYR A 173 -10.65 17.71 -5.62
C TYR A 173 -12.13 17.42 -5.87
#